data_AF-A0A957VL83-F1
#
_entry.id   AF-A0A957VL83-F1
#
_cell.length_a   1.000
_cell.length_b   1.000
_cell.length_c   1.000
_cell.angle_alpha   90.00
_cell.angle_beta   90.00
_cell.angle_gamma   90.00
#
_symmetry.space_group_name_H-M   'P 1'
#
loop_
_entity.id
_entity.type
_entity.pdbx_description
1 polymer ?
#
loop_
_entity_poly.entity_id
_entity_poly.type
_entity_poly.pdbx_seq_one_letter_code
_entity_poly.pdbx_strand_id
1 'polypeptide(L)'
;MTNSIYIAVTEPYTGKSVVALGITELLLRRTSRVGIFRPVIGDWKPGQRDKTIDLLLRHFNLPIEYDATHAFHRSAAARLISQGGTDAFMDQIITKFKELESRCDFVLCIGSDFEGEGTAFEFDLNAEIARNLGAPVLVVSSAAGRDIP
;
A
#
# COMPACT_ATOMS: atom_id res chain seq x y z
N MET A 1 -6.05 19.48 -3.59
CA MET A 1 -5.49 19.01 -2.30
C MET A 1 -5.27 17.52 -2.42
N THR A 2 -4.19 16.99 -1.85
CA THR A 2 -3.93 15.55 -1.92
C THR A 2 -4.83 14.82 -0.92
N ASN A 3 -5.68 13.94 -1.42
CA ASN A 3 -6.63 13.17 -0.61
C ASN A 3 -6.10 11.74 -0.39
N SER A 4 -4.81 11.62 -0.08
CA SER A 4 -4.16 10.33 0.15
C SER A 4 -2.99 10.45 1.12
N ILE A 5 -2.63 9.32 1.73
CA ILE A 5 -1.39 9.17 2.51
C ILE A 5 -0.80 7.80 2.18
N TYR A 6 0.53 7.72 2.11
CA TYR A 6 1.25 6.49 1.85
C TYR A 6 2.00 6.03 3.09
N ILE A 7 1.65 4.85 3.61
CA ILE A 7 2.39 4.23 4.71
C ILE A 7 3.54 3.40 4.13
N ALA A 8 4.78 3.78 4.44
CA ALA A 8 5.98 3.02 4.10
C ALA A 8 6.64 2.49 5.37
N VAL A 9 7.41 1.40 5.24
CA VAL A 9 8.21 0.85 6.34
C VAL A 9 9.67 0.76 5.93
N THR A 10 10.57 0.90 6.91
CA THR A 10 12.02 0.72 6.70
C THR A 10 12.46 -0.72 6.91
N GLU A 11 11.64 -1.54 7.58
CA GLU A 11 11.94 -2.93 7.91
C GLU A 11 10.64 -3.74 8.14
N PRO A 12 10.69 -5.08 8.05
CA PRO A 12 9.56 -5.94 8.38
C PRO A 12 9.15 -5.86 9.86
N TYR A 13 7.94 -6.34 10.17
CA TYR A 13 7.43 -6.49 11.55
C TYR A 13 7.36 -5.20 12.39
N THR A 14 7.19 -4.05 11.75
CA THR A 14 7.12 -2.72 12.39
C THR A 14 5.72 -2.32 12.88
N GLY A 15 4.73 -3.21 12.80
CA GLY A 15 3.36 -2.92 13.20
C GLY A 15 2.55 -2.10 12.19
N LYS A 16 2.99 -2.01 10.93
CA LYS A 16 2.32 -1.26 9.85
C LYS A 16 0.82 -1.52 9.74
N SER A 17 0.37 -2.77 9.86
CA SER A 17 -1.06 -3.11 9.77
C SER A 17 -1.87 -2.51 10.93
N VAL A 18 -1.29 -2.38 12.13
CA VAL A 18 -1.94 -1.72 13.28
C VAL A 18 -2.03 -0.21 13.03
N VAL A 19 -0.96 0.40 12.51
CA VAL A 19 -0.96 1.82 12.12
C VAL A 19 -2.01 2.07 11.03
N ALA A 20 -2.08 1.21 10.02
CA ALA A 20 -3.10 1.30 8.97
C ALA A 20 -4.52 1.20 9.54
N LEU A 21 -4.78 0.25 10.45
CA LEU A 21 -6.08 0.10 11.11
C LEU A 21 -6.48 1.36 11.90
N GLY A 22 -5.56 1.91 12.69
CA GLY A 22 -5.78 3.16 13.43
C GLY A 22 -6.04 4.36 12.52
N ILE A 23 -5.30 4.48 11.41
CA ILE A 23 -5.51 5.56 10.44
C ILE A 23 -6.87 5.40 9.74
N THR A 24 -7.24 4.20 9.32
CA THR A 24 -8.56 3.95 8.72
C THR A 24 -9.69 4.32 9.67
N GLU A 25 -9.62 3.91 10.93
CA GLU A 25 -10.58 4.31 11.99
C GLU A 25 -10.67 5.84 12.13
N LEU A 26 -9.53 6.54 12.14
CA LEU A 26 -9.50 8.01 12.23
C LEU A 26 -10.11 8.69 11.00
N LEU A 27 -9.85 8.16 9.80
CA LEU A 27 -10.40 8.68 8.54
C LEU A 27 -11.93 8.48 8.47
N LEU A 28 -12.42 7.32 8.92
CA LEU A 28 -13.84 6.98 8.92
C LEU A 28 -14.69 7.88 9.83
N ARG A 29 -14.07 8.52 10.83
CA ARG A 29 -14.73 9.56 11.64
C ARG A 29 -14.98 10.86 10.89
N ARG A 30 -14.35 11.06 9.72
CA ARG A 30 -14.47 12.28 8.90
C ARG A 30 -15.19 12.06 7.57
N THR A 31 -15.08 10.87 6.98
CA THR A 31 -15.77 10.51 5.74
C THR A 31 -16.06 9.02 5.70
N SER A 32 -17.18 8.62 5.10
CA SER A 32 -17.53 7.22 4.86
C SER A 32 -16.90 6.64 3.58
N ARG A 33 -16.22 7.46 2.77
CA ARG A 33 -15.68 7.06 1.46
C ARG A 33 -14.16 6.91 1.51
N VAL A 34 -13.68 6.00 2.37
CA VAL A 34 -12.25 5.72 2.55
C VAL A 34 -11.80 4.57 1.65
N GLY A 35 -10.87 4.85 0.74
CA GLY A 35 -10.20 3.88 -0.12
C GLY A 35 -9.00 3.21 0.55
N ILE A 36 -8.76 1.93 0.26
CA ILE A 36 -7.53 1.22 0.65
C ILE A 36 -6.79 0.82 -0.62
N PHE A 37 -5.49 1.14 -0.70
CA PHE A 37 -4.66 0.80 -1.85
C PHE A 37 -3.31 0.23 -1.44
N ARG A 38 -3.02 -1.02 -1.84
CA ARG A 38 -1.71 -1.67 -1.76
C ARG A 38 -1.22 -1.92 -3.18
N PRO A 39 -0.35 -1.05 -3.73
CA PRO A 39 0.05 -1.13 -5.15
C PRO A 39 0.57 -2.52 -5.54
N VAL A 40 1.40 -3.11 -4.68
CA VAL A 40 1.97 -4.45 -4.85
C VAL A 40 1.64 -5.31 -3.64
N ILE A 41 1.08 -6.49 -3.89
CA ILE A 41 0.75 -7.49 -2.87
C ILE A 41 1.58 -8.76 -3.08
N GLY A 42 1.66 -9.60 -2.04
CA GLY A 42 2.32 -10.90 -2.14
C GLY A 42 1.69 -11.83 -3.19
N ASP A 43 2.43 -12.88 -3.55
CA ASP A 43 1.90 -13.99 -4.33
C ASP A 43 1.12 -14.93 -3.41
N TRP A 44 -0.16 -15.11 -3.67
CA TRP A 44 -1.07 -15.91 -2.84
C TRP A 44 -1.60 -17.11 -3.61
N LYS A 45 -1.95 -18.19 -2.90
CA LYS A 45 -2.64 -19.33 -3.53
C LYS A 45 -4.02 -18.90 -4.05
N PRO A 46 -4.58 -19.58 -5.08
CA PRO A 46 -5.94 -19.32 -5.52
C PRO A 46 -6.93 -19.32 -4.35
N GLY A 47 -7.76 -18.27 -4.26
CA GLY A 47 -8.72 -18.08 -3.18
C GLY A 47 -8.17 -17.43 -1.89
N GLN A 48 -6.85 -17.20 -1.81
CA GLN A 48 -6.25 -16.41 -0.72
C GLN A 48 -6.17 -14.92 -1.08
N ARG A 49 -6.25 -14.07 -0.06
CA ARG A 49 -6.21 -12.61 -0.16
C ARG A 49 -5.06 -12.05 0.67
N ASP A 50 -4.58 -10.87 0.30
CA ASP A 50 -3.67 -10.08 1.12
C ASP A 50 -4.32 -9.80 2.48
N LYS A 51 -3.63 -10.20 3.55
CA LYS A 51 -4.17 -10.16 4.91
C LYS A 51 -4.49 -8.74 5.36
N THR A 52 -3.73 -7.73 4.92
CA THR A 52 -3.97 -6.34 5.32
C THR A 52 -5.17 -5.77 4.59
N ILE A 53 -5.29 -5.98 3.27
CA ILE A 53 -6.49 -5.57 2.54
C ILE A 53 -7.72 -6.26 3.13
N ASP A 54 -7.68 -7.58 3.28
CA ASP A 54 -8.84 -8.36 3.73
C ASP A 54 -9.28 -7.95 5.14
N LEU A 55 -8.33 -7.70 6.05
CA LEU A 55 -8.60 -7.14 7.37
C LEU A 55 -9.34 -5.80 7.28
N LEU A 56 -8.80 -4.82 6.55
CA LEU A 56 -9.36 -3.47 6.52
C LEU A 56 -10.73 -3.44 5.84
N LEU A 57 -10.90 -4.14 4.71
CA LEU A 57 -12.18 -4.21 4.02
C LEU A 57 -13.26 -4.85 4.89
N ARG A 58 -12.96 -5.99 5.53
CA ARG A 58 -13.96 -6.73 6.33
C ARG A 58 -14.23 -6.07 7.67
N HIS A 59 -13.21 -5.60 8.37
CA HIS A 59 -13.36 -5.01 9.71
C HIS A 59 -14.20 -3.73 9.67
N PHE A 60 -13.99 -2.88 8.67
CA PHE A 60 -14.71 -1.62 8.52
C PHE A 60 -15.90 -1.70 7.54
N ASN A 61 -16.19 -2.88 6.98
CA ASN A 61 -17.22 -3.10 5.96
C ASN A 61 -17.16 -2.07 4.81
N LEU A 62 -15.95 -1.86 4.28
CA LEU A 62 -15.73 -0.86 3.23
C LEU A 62 -16.37 -1.34 1.91
N PRO A 63 -17.16 -0.49 1.23
CA PRO A 63 -17.85 -0.85 -0.01
C PRO A 63 -16.90 -0.79 -1.22
N ILE A 64 -15.81 -1.56 -1.16
CA ILE A 64 -14.74 -1.56 -2.17
C ILE A 64 -14.45 -3.01 -2.58
N GLU A 65 -14.47 -3.24 -3.89
CA GLU A 65 -14.06 -4.51 -4.47
C GLU A 65 -12.56 -4.78 -4.22
N TYR A 66 -12.24 -6.01 -3.79
CA TYR A 66 -10.87 -6.42 -3.46
C TYR A 66 -9.88 -6.20 -4.63
N ASP A 67 -10.30 -6.46 -5.86
CA ASP A 67 -9.44 -6.29 -7.04
C ASP A 67 -9.18 -4.83 -7.42
N ALA A 68 -9.91 -3.89 -6.81
CA ALA A 68 -9.66 -2.45 -6.97
C ALA A 68 -8.63 -1.92 -5.96
N THR A 69 -8.21 -2.71 -4.96
CA THR A 69 -7.30 -2.25 -3.90
C THR A 69 -5.83 -2.52 -4.20
N HIS A 70 -5.50 -3.13 -5.33
CA HIS A 70 -4.12 -3.46 -5.69
C HIS A 70 -3.91 -3.44 -7.21
N ALA A 71 -2.65 -3.34 -7.65
CA ALA A 71 -2.32 -3.32 -9.08
C ALA A 71 -1.54 -4.58 -9.50
N PHE A 72 -0.62 -5.05 -8.65
CA PHE A 72 0.26 -6.16 -9.00
C PHE A 72 0.41 -7.19 -7.87
N HIS A 73 0.59 -8.44 -8.27
CA HIS A 73 1.31 -9.41 -7.46
C HIS A 73 2.82 -9.21 -7.59
N ARG A 74 3.55 -9.53 -6.52
CA ARG A 74 4.99 -9.32 -6.41
C ARG A 74 5.77 -9.96 -7.56
N SER A 75 5.50 -11.23 -7.90
CA SER A 75 6.18 -11.91 -9.01
C SER A 75 5.94 -11.24 -10.37
N ALA A 76 4.73 -10.76 -10.63
CA ALA A 76 4.36 -10.07 -11.87
C ALA A 76 5.06 -8.70 -11.97
N ALA A 77 5.08 -7.93 -10.87
CA ALA A 77 5.81 -6.67 -10.79
C ALA A 77 7.32 -6.86 -11.04
N ALA A 78 7.94 -7.82 -10.35
CA ALA A 78 9.35 -8.13 -10.49
C ALA A 78 9.70 -8.52 -11.93
N ARG A 79 8.87 -9.37 -12.56
CA ARG A 79 9.07 -9.76 -13.96
C ARG A 79 8.99 -8.56 -14.91
N LEU A 80 7.97 -7.73 -14.78
CA LEU A 80 7.78 -6.55 -15.63
C LEU A 80 8.96 -5.58 -15.53
N ILE A 81 9.40 -5.29 -14.30
CA ILE A 81 10.55 -4.40 -14.04
C ILE A 81 11.83 -5.01 -14.63
N SER A 82 12.08 -6.30 -14.44
CA SER A 82 13.28 -6.96 -14.97
C SER A 82 13.36 -6.96 -16.50
N GLN A 83 12.24 -6.81 -17.19
CA GLN A 83 12.14 -6.71 -18.64
C GLN A 83 12.23 -5.26 -19.17
N GLY A 84 12.57 -4.30 -18.31
CA GLY A 84 12.66 -2.88 -18.65
C GLY A 84 11.31 -2.15 -18.65
N GLY A 85 10.25 -2.76 -18.11
CA GLY A 85 8.89 -2.24 -18.11
C GLY A 85 8.54 -1.32 -16.92
N THR A 86 9.50 -0.58 -16.36
CA THR A 86 9.27 0.29 -15.19
C THR A 86 8.22 1.37 -15.45
N ASP A 87 8.23 2.00 -16.62
CA ASP A 87 7.23 3.02 -16.99
C ASP A 87 5.82 2.41 -17.02
N ALA A 88 5.67 1.25 -17.68
CA ALA A 88 4.40 0.53 -17.75
C ALA A 88 3.91 0.06 -16.36
N PHE A 89 4.84 -0.34 -15.49
CA PHE A 89 4.56 -0.69 -14.09
C PHE A 89 3.98 0.52 -13.34
N MET A 90 4.62 1.69 -13.47
CA MET A 90 4.17 2.92 -12.82
C MET A 90 2.84 3.43 -13.37
N ASP A 91 2.66 3.42 -14.70
CA ASP A 91 1.42 3.83 -15.36
C ASP A 91 0.23 2.98 -14.90
N GLN A 92 0.41 1.67 -14.75
CA GLN A 92 -0.65 0.78 -14.29
C GLN A 92 -1.01 1.04 -12.81
N ILE A 93 -0.03 1.32 -11.95
CA ILE A 93 -0.27 1.72 -10.56
C ILE A 93 -1.05 3.03 -10.50
N ILE A 94 -0.62 4.05 -11.27
CA ILE A 94 -1.26 5.37 -11.29
C ILE A 94 -2.70 5.24 -11.78
N THR A 95 -2.92 4.48 -12.86
CA THR A 95 -4.26 4.24 -13.42
C THR A 95 -5.19 3.61 -12.40
N LYS A 96 -4.75 2.51 -11.76
CA LYS A 96 -5.53 1.83 -10.70
C LYS A 96 -5.81 2.74 -9.51
N PHE A 97 -4.81 3.51 -9.08
CA PHE A 97 -4.98 4.46 -8.00
C PHE A 97 -6.02 5.54 -8.35
N LYS A 98 -5.96 6.11 -9.55
CA LYS A 98 -6.89 7.16 -10.01
C LYS A 98 -8.33 6.65 -10.13
N GLU A 99 -8.51 5.43 -10.61
CA GLU A 99 -9.82 4.76 -10.62
C GLU A 99 -10.40 4.66 -9.20
N LEU A 100 -9.59 4.22 -8.23
CA LEU A 100 -10.01 4.13 -6.83
C LEU A 100 -10.27 5.52 -6.22
N GLU A 101 -9.35 6.46 -6.42
CA GLU A 101 -9.41 7.85 -5.92
C GLU A 101 -10.67 8.54 -6.39
N SER A 102 -11.10 8.34 -7.64
CA SER A 102 -12.32 8.97 -8.17
C SER A 102 -13.60 8.61 -7.40
N ARG A 103 -13.59 7.52 -6.64
CA ARG A 103 -14.73 6.99 -5.88
C ARG A 103 -14.60 7.24 -4.38
N CYS A 104 -13.46 7.72 -3.90
CA CYS A 104 -13.15 7.89 -2.48
C CYS A 104 -12.91 9.37 -2.15
N ASP A 105 -13.28 9.79 -0.94
CA ASP A 105 -12.92 11.12 -0.45
C ASP A 105 -11.48 11.13 0.10
N PHE A 106 -10.96 9.97 0.51
CA PHE A 106 -9.59 9.79 0.95
C PHE A 106 -9.08 8.38 0.63
N VAL A 107 -7.83 8.21 0.22
CA VAL A 107 -7.21 6.90 -0.05
C VAL A 107 -6.02 6.66 0.89
N LEU A 108 -6.09 5.60 1.69
CA LEU A 108 -4.97 5.08 2.45
C LEU A 108 -4.14 4.14 1.57
N CYS A 109 -2.98 4.60 1.14
CA CYS A 109 -2.00 3.79 0.46
C CYS A 109 -1.11 3.08 1.49
N ILE A 110 -0.83 1.79 1.27
CA ILE A 110 0.01 0.99 2.14
C ILE A 110 1.05 0.29 1.26
N GLY A 111 2.33 0.61 1.46
CA GLY A 111 3.42 -0.04 0.74
C GLY A 111 3.54 -1.53 1.08
N SER A 112 4.42 -2.24 0.40
CA SER A 112 4.69 -3.67 0.65
C SER A 112 5.45 -3.89 1.98
N ASP A 113 5.42 -5.13 2.49
CA ASP A 113 5.98 -5.53 3.80
C ASP A 113 7.45 -5.98 3.75
N PHE A 114 7.97 -6.27 2.55
CA PHE A 114 9.40 -6.46 2.28
C PHE A 114 10.09 -7.57 3.08
N GLU A 115 9.49 -8.76 3.06
CA GLU A 115 10.14 -10.00 3.50
C GLU A 115 11.04 -10.54 2.38
N GLY A 116 12.33 -10.82 2.67
CA GLY A 116 13.25 -11.56 1.80
C GLY A 116 14.49 -10.80 1.30
N GLU A 117 15.16 -11.37 0.28
CA GLU A 117 16.25 -10.71 -0.47
C GLU A 117 15.70 -9.54 -1.31
N GLY A 118 16.44 -8.41 -1.37
CA GLY A 118 16.05 -7.25 -2.20
C GLY A 118 15.38 -6.09 -1.46
N THR A 119 15.40 -6.07 -0.13
CA THR A 119 14.80 -5.02 0.73
C THR A 119 15.22 -3.58 0.38
N ALA A 120 16.48 -3.35 -0.01
CA ALA A 120 16.95 -2.02 -0.41
C ALA A 120 16.28 -1.50 -1.69
N PHE A 121 16.19 -2.36 -2.72
CA PHE A 121 15.50 -2.06 -3.97
C PHE A 121 14.00 -1.78 -3.74
N GLU A 122 13.41 -2.54 -2.82
CA GLU A 122 12.02 -2.44 -2.45
C GLU A 122 11.68 -1.12 -1.73
N PHE A 123 12.57 -0.58 -0.89
CA PHE A 123 12.40 0.75 -0.29
C PHE A 123 12.34 1.86 -1.36
N ASP A 124 13.27 1.84 -2.32
CA ASP A 124 13.31 2.80 -3.42
C ASP A 124 12.03 2.75 -4.26
N LEU A 125 11.50 1.54 -4.49
CA LEU A 125 10.24 1.34 -5.20
C LEU A 125 9.03 1.98 -4.47
N ASN A 126 8.90 1.78 -3.16
CA ASN A 126 7.83 2.45 -2.39
C ASN A 126 7.94 3.98 -2.47
N ALA A 127 9.17 4.51 -2.38
CA ALA A 127 9.42 5.94 -2.47
C ALA A 127 9.05 6.48 -3.86
N GLU A 128 9.38 5.75 -4.92
CA GLU A 128 9.02 6.08 -6.30
C GLU A 128 7.51 6.03 -6.54
N ILE A 129 6.83 5.00 -6.03
CA ILE A 129 5.37 4.89 -6.09
C ILE A 129 4.73 6.07 -5.36
N ALA A 130 5.10 6.33 -4.11
CA ALA A 130 4.53 7.42 -3.32
C ALA A 130 4.72 8.79 -4.00
N ARG A 131 5.90 9.02 -4.58
CA ARG A 131 6.23 10.23 -5.34
C ARG A 131 5.28 10.41 -6.54
N ASN A 132 5.10 9.37 -7.35
CA ASN A 132 4.25 9.43 -8.54
C ASN A 132 2.76 9.52 -8.21
N LEU A 133 2.33 8.96 -7.08
CA LEU A 133 0.96 9.14 -6.57
C LEU A 133 0.74 10.54 -5.95
N GLY A 134 1.80 11.34 -5.76
CA GLY A 134 1.75 12.64 -5.11
C GLY A 134 1.34 12.57 -3.64
N ALA A 135 1.48 11.40 -3.00
CA ALA A 135 1.00 11.13 -1.65
C ALA A 135 2.06 11.49 -0.59
N PRO A 136 1.72 12.28 0.44
CA PRO A 136 2.54 12.41 1.64
C PRO A 136 2.85 11.04 2.25
N VAL A 137 4.07 10.88 2.76
CA VAL A 137 4.56 9.58 3.27
C VAL A 137 4.60 9.58 4.80
N LEU A 138 3.98 8.57 5.41
CA LEU A 138 4.17 8.21 6.80
C LEU A 138 5.13 7.01 6.87
N VAL A 139 6.33 7.24 7.40
CA VAL A 139 7.31 6.17 7.63
C VAL A 139 7.08 5.53 8.99
N VAL A 140 6.97 4.21 9.02
CA VAL A 140 6.85 3.42 10.26
C VAL A 140 8.09 2.55 10.41
N SER A 141 8.74 2.65 11.58
CA SER A 141 9.99 1.95 11.88
C SER A 141 9.94 1.38 13.30
N SER A 142 10.69 0.32 13.57
CA SER A 142 10.73 -0.30 14.90
C SER A 142 11.81 0.36 15.75
N ALA A 143 11.49 0.61 17.02
CA ALA A 143 12.47 0.97 18.04
C ALA A 143 12.85 -0.22 18.93
N ALA A 144 12.43 -1.44 18.59
CA ALA A 144 12.75 -2.62 19.38
C ALA A 144 14.27 -2.80 19.46
N GLY A 145 14.82 -2.78 20.67
CA GLY A 145 16.26 -2.90 20.93
C GLY A 145 17.08 -1.68 20.47
N ARG A 146 16.44 -0.54 20.20
CA ARG A 146 17.11 0.72 19.86
C ARG A 146 16.86 1.75 20.95
N ASP A 147 17.93 2.43 21.36
CA ASP A 147 17.80 3.66 22.13
C ASP A 147 17.34 4.76 21.17
N ILE A 148 16.14 5.29 21.39
CA ILE A 148 15.66 6.48 20.69
C ILE A 148 16.20 7.69 21.48
N PRO A 149 17.09 8.52 20.90
CA PRO A 149 17.62 9.69 21.57
C PRO A 149 16.55 10.75 21.87
#